data_AF-A0A378A1K3-F1
#
_entry.id   AF-A0A378A1K3-F1
#
_cell.length_a   1.000
_cell.length_b   1.000
_cell.length_c   1.000
_cell.angle_alpha   90.00
_cell.angle_beta   90.00
_cell.angle_gamma   90.00
#
_symmetry.space_group_name_H-M   'P 1'
#
loop_
_entity.id
_entity.type
_entity.pdbx_description
1 polymer ?
#
loop_
_entity_poly.entity_id
_entity_poly.type
_entity_poly.pdbx_seq_one_letter_code
_entity_poly.pdbx_strand_id
1 'polypeptide(L)'
;MLEPWQQFAFANLLGFKVSATGRRKYSSAFIEVPRKNAKSTVAAMLANWFLVMEQGQQDIYTAAVSRDQARIVFDDARQMCLLSKPLKKRVNIQAHKMIFPKNNSLLKPLAAKAATIEGTNPSLAIVDEYHLHPDNGVYSALELGMGARPEAVLFAITTAGSNVVSACKQHYDYCCQILAGEESNDSLFVLIYELDDESEVDQPEMWIKANPNLDISVDAAKLEATIQKARGIPSQWVEMLTKRFNIWCQGSTPWMGAGAWDACKLDYEESELAGMECYAGLDLSSTSDITSVNYAFPFDREIRLLTRHYLPEATLNNVSNKNRAIYRQWVKAGWIRTTPGDCIDYDRIRDDILRDAETFNIRLVGFDTWNATHLRTQLQGAGLEVEPFQQTYLKFSPVAKSFEVFVNRKVVRHRGDPVLAWAIGNVVMESDANANIKPNKKKSSNKIDPAVAALMAFGTFQAEHEDFAFDMSESHKDRLSHFDGV
;
A
#
# COMPACT_ATOMS: atom_id res chain seq x y z
N MET A 1 30.10 -9.46 -17.72
CA MET A 1 30.83 -8.47 -16.88
C MET A 1 29.82 -7.90 -15.89
N LEU A 2 30.22 -7.02 -14.97
CA LEU A 2 29.23 -6.31 -14.15
C LEU A 2 28.59 -5.19 -14.97
N GLU A 3 27.26 -5.10 -14.93
CA GLU A 3 26.53 -4.03 -15.61
C GLU A 3 26.61 -2.70 -14.83
N PRO A 4 26.41 -1.53 -15.47
CA PRO A 4 26.67 -0.22 -14.86
C PRO A 4 25.99 -0.01 -13.49
N TRP A 5 24.73 -0.42 -13.35
CA TRP A 5 24.01 -0.31 -12.08
C TRP A 5 24.60 -1.20 -10.97
N GLN A 6 25.14 -2.37 -11.33
CA GLN A 6 25.79 -3.29 -10.39
C GLN A 6 27.12 -2.71 -9.92
N GLN A 7 27.87 -2.09 -10.83
CA GLN A 7 29.09 -1.35 -10.50
C GLN A 7 28.78 -0.17 -9.57
N PHE A 8 27.72 0.59 -9.86
CA PHE A 8 27.26 1.68 -9.01
C PHE A 8 26.88 1.20 -7.61
N ALA A 9 26.12 0.11 -7.49
CA ALA A 9 25.75 -0.48 -6.21
C ALA A 9 26.99 -0.89 -5.40
N PHE A 10 27.94 -1.62 -5.99
CA PHE A 10 29.16 -2.04 -5.29
C PHE A 10 30.10 -0.89 -4.96
N ALA A 11 30.25 0.09 -5.86
CA ALA A 11 31.08 1.27 -5.61
C ALA A 11 30.56 2.06 -4.41
N ASN A 12 29.24 2.22 -4.29
CA ASN A 12 28.64 2.87 -3.13
C ASN A 12 28.81 2.04 -1.85
N LEU A 13 28.40 0.77 -1.90
CA LEU A 13 28.36 -0.10 -0.73
C LEU A 13 29.75 -0.41 -0.15
N LEU A 14 30.75 -0.62 -1.01
CA LEU A 14 32.09 -1.06 -0.60
C LEU A 14 33.14 0.05 -0.65
N GLY A 15 32.91 1.10 -1.45
CA GLY A 15 33.90 2.15 -1.71
C GLY A 15 33.84 3.34 -0.76
N PHE A 16 32.66 3.70 -0.25
CA PHE A 16 32.52 4.86 0.64
C PHE A 16 32.77 4.50 2.10
N LYS A 17 33.60 5.33 2.74
CA LYS A 17 34.00 5.17 4.13
C LYS A 17 33.80 6.46 4.91
N VAL A 18 33.50 6.33 6.19
CA VAL A 18 33.47 7.45 7.14
C VAL A 18 34.91 7.84 7.45
N SER A 19 35.32 9.04 7.06
CA SER A 19 36.72 9.50 7.19
C SER A 19 37.25 9.42 8.62
N ALA A 20 36.40 9.66 9.63
CA ALA A 20 36.81 9.67 11.03
C ALA A 20 37.14 8.27 11.58
N THR A 21 36.46 7.23 11.11
CA THR A 21 36.59 5.87 11.65
C THR A 21 37.27 4.90 10.68
N GLY A 22 37.39 5.27 9.40
CA GLY A 22 37.86 4.39 8.33
C GLY A 22 36.89 3.25 8.00
N ARG A 23 35.70 3.23 8.62
CA ARG A 23 34.68 2.19 8.45
C ARG A 23 33.82 2.44 7.23
N ARG A 24 33.16 1.40 6.72
CA ARG A 24 32.14 1.57 5.67
C ARG A 24 31.09 2.60 6.07
N LYS A 25 30.66 3.42 5.09
CA LYS A 25 29.58 4.38 5.28
C LYS A 25 28.24 3.67 5.51
N TYR A 26 27.95 2.68 4.68
CA TYR A 26 26.67 1.98 4.69
C TYR A 26 26.79 0.65 5.44
N SER A 27 25.96 0.47 6.47
CA SER A 27 25.80 -0.79 7.22
C SER A 27 24.58 -1.59 6.76
N SER A 28 23.68 -0.98 5.99
CA SER A 28 22.55 -1.64 5.36
C SER A 28 22.35 -1.14 3.94
N ALA A 29 21.73 -1.97 3.10
CA ALA A 29 21.36 -1.62 1.74
C ALA A 29 19.99 -2.21 1.40
N PHE A 30 19.13 -1.39 0.80
CA PHE A 30 17.86 -1.79 0.21
C PHE A 30 17.93 -1.58 -1.30
N ILE A 31 17.85 -2.68 -2.05
CA ILE A 31 17.93 -2.67 -3.51
C ILE A 31 16.65 -3.29 -4.09
N GLU A 32 15.81 -2.45 -4.71
CA GLU A 32 14.58 -2.85 -5.36
C GLU A 32 14.74 -2.81 -6.88
N VAL A 33 14.72 -3.98 -7.52
CA VAL A 33 14.93 -4.13 -8.97
C VAL A 33 14.03 -5.24 -9.52
N PRO A 34 13.33 -5.07 -10.66
CA PRO A 34 12.38 -6.04 -11.18
C PRO A 34 13.02 -7.39 -11.53
N ARG A 35 12.19 -8.41 -11.71
CA ARG A 35 12.64 -9.76 -12.07
C ARG A 35 13.43 -9.75 -13.38
N LYS A 36 14.40 -10.66 -13.47
CA LYS A 36 15.33 -10.87 -14.60
C LYS A 36 16.44 -9.81 -14.76
N ASN A 37 16.60 -8.89 -13.80
CA ASN A 37 17.75 -7.98 -13.74
C ASN A 37 18.93 -8.54 -12.92
N ALA A 38 18.96 -9.83 -12.61
CA ALA A 38 20.09 -10.50 -11.92
C ALA A 38 20.40 -10.03 -10.49
N LYS A 39 19.41 -9.53 -9.74
CA LYS A 39 19.57 -9.11 -8.33
C LYS A 39 20.13 -10.20 -7.40
N SER A 40 19.64 -11.44 -7.50
CA SER A 40 20.15 -12.57 -6.69
C SER A 40 21.59 -12.92 -7.06
N THR A 41 21.98 -12.74 -8.32
CA THR A 41 23.37 -12.90 -8.78
C THR A 41 24.28 -11.84 -8.17
N VAL A 42 23.85 -10.58 -8.07
CA VAL A 42 24.58 -9.51 -7.37
C VAL A 42 24.80 -9.87 -5.89
N ALA A 43 23.76 -10.34 -5.21
CA ALA A 43 23.88 -10.81 -3.82
C ALA A 43 24.85 -11.98 -3.67
N ALA A 44 24.85 -12.93 -4.62
CA ALA A 44 25.78 -14.06 -4.63
C ALA A 44 27.24 -13.62 -4.84
N MET A 45 27.48 -12.60 -5.68
CA MET A 45 28.80 -12.01 -5.86
C MET A 45 29.29 -11.32 -4.58
N LEU A 46 28.41 -10.56 -3.90
CA LEU A 46 28.71 -9.93 -2.62
C LEU A 46 29.06 -10.98 -1.55
N ALA A 47 28.29 -12.07 -1.49
CA ALA A 47 28.53 -13.17 -0.57
C ALA A 47 29.91 -13.81 -0.76
N ASN A 48 30.28 -14.08 -2.02
CA ASN A 48 31.61 -14.61 -2.33
C ASN A 48 32.73 -13.60 -2.03
N TRP A 49 32.49 -12.30 -2.25
CA TRP A 49 33.47 -11.27 -1.93
C TRP A 49 33.71 -11.18 -0.41
N PHE A 50 32.65 -11.15 0.41
CA PHE A 50 32.78 -11.23 1.88
C PHE A 50 33.47 -12.52 2.33
N LEU A 51 33.17 -13.66 1.69
CA LEU A 51 33.77 -14.94 2.05
C LEU A 51 35.29 -14.97 1.87
N VAL A 52 35.84 -14.26 0.87
CA VAL A 52 37.26 -14.41 0.46
C VAL A 52 38.12 -13.15 0.57
N MET A 53 37.53 -11.95 0.54
CA MET A 53 38.25 -10.67 0.46
C MET A 53 38.29 -9.92 1.78
N GLU A 54 37.29 -10.09 2.64
CA GLU A 54 37.22 -9.43 3.94
C GLU A 54 38.27 -9.92 4.92
N GLN A 55 38.68 -9.03 5.85
CA GLN A 55 39.65 -9.36 6.87
C GLN A 55 39.00 -10.05 8.09
N GLY A 56 39.72 -10.99 8.69
CA GLY A 56 39.21 -11.78 9.82
C GLY A 56 38.19 -12.85 9.41
N GLN A 57 37.60 -13.52 10.39
CA GLN A 57 36.57 -14.54 10.16
C GLN A 57 35.22 -13.88 9.89
N GLN A 58 34.60 -14.25 8.77
CA GLN A 58 33.32 -13.72 8.31
C GLN A 58 32.23 -14.79 8.31
N ASP A 59 31.08 -14.46 8.87
CA ASP A 59 29.90 -15.30 8.82
C ASP A 59 28.87 -14.66 7.88
N ILE A 60 28.57 -15.34 6.78
CA ILE A 60 27.66 -14.86 5.72
C ILE A 60 26.41 -15.74 5.70
N TYR A 61 25.25 -15.09 5.75
CA TYR A 61 23.95 -15.75 5.75
C TYR A 61 23.04 -15.25 4.64
N THR A 62 22.43 -16.17 3.90
CA THR A 62 21.32 -15.88 2.99
C THR A 62 20.02 -16.27 3.66
N ALA A 63 19.01 -15.40 3.60
CA ALA A 63 17.71 -15.58 4.23
C ALA A 63 16.59 -15.22 3.24
N ALA A 64 15.53 -16.00 3.27
CA ALA A 64 14.29 -15.79 2.54
C ALA A 64 13.16 -16.52 3.29
N VAL A 65 11.90 -16.36 2.86
CA VAL A 65 10.72 -16.96 3.53
C VAL A 65 10.78 -18.47 3.69
N SER A 66 11.49 -19.17 2.80
CA SER A 66 11.77 -20.59 2.93
C SER A 66 13.26 -20.85 2.76
N ARG A 67 13.72 -21.97 3.33
CA ARG A 67 15.11 -22.40 3.17
C ARG A 67 15.45 -22.64 1.70
N ASP A 68 14.53 -23.17 0.92
CA ASP A 68 14.73 -23.43 -0.52
C ASP A 68 14.87 -22.14 -1.33
N GLN A 69 14.17 -21.06 -0.94
CA GLN A 69 14.39 -19.75 -1.54
C GLN A 69 15.73 -19.14 -1.10
N ALA A 70 16.08 -19.25 0.18
CA ALA A 70 17.36 -18.76 0.69
C ALA A 70 18.57 -19.46 0.03
N ARG A 71 18.35 -20.69 -0.47
CA ARG A 71 19.34 -21.44 -1.24
C ARG A 71 19.61 -20.85 -2.62
N ILE A 72 18.72 -20.06 -3.22
CA ILE A 72 18.93 -19.53 -4.58
C ILE A 72 20.22 -18.71 -4.64
N VAL A 73 20.36 -17.72 -3.76
CA VAL A 73 21.58 -16.89 -3.66
C VAL A 73 22.81 -17.74 -3.28
N PHE A 74 22.64 -18.70 -2.37
CA PHE A 74 23.73 -19.58 -1.95
C PHE A 74 24.23 -20.48 -3.10
N ASP A 75 23.30 -21.08 -3.85
CA ASP A 75 23.61 -22.01 -4.93
C ASP A 75 24.22 -21.24 -6.12
N ASP A 76 23.79 -20.00 -6.39
CA ASP A 76 24.45 -19.10 -7.34
C ASP A 76 25.90 -18.81 -6.90
N ALA A 77 26.12 -18.43 -5.64
CA ALA A 77 27.46 -18.18 -5.10
C ALA A 77 28.35 -19.42 -5.18
N ARG A 78 27.77 -20.59 -4.88
CA ARG A 78 28.41 -21.90 -4.99
C ARG A 78 28.80 -22.24 -6.43
N GLN A 79 27.91 -21.99 -7.39
CA GLN A 79 28.21 -22.22 -8.80
C GLN A 79 29.34 -21.30 -9.30
N MET A 80 29.36 -20.03 -8.90
CA MET A 80 30.47 -19.12 -9.21
C MET A 80 31.81 -19.67 -8.70
N CYS A 81 31.84 -20.21 -7.48
CA CYS A 81 33.04 -20.84 -6.92
C CYS A 81 33.46 -22.11 -7.67
N LEU A 82 32.50 -22.94 -8.10
CA LEU A 82 32.77 -24.17 -8.86
C LEU A 82 33.32 -23.90 -10.27
N LEU A 83 32.82 -22.85 -10.93
CA LEU A 83 33.24 -22.46 -12.28
C LEU A 83 34.60 -21.72 -12.27
N SER A 84 34.96 -21.08 -11.15
CA SER A 84 36.21 -20.34 -11.01
C SER A 84 37.36 -21.24 -10.51
N LYS A 85 38.35 -21.52 -11.37
CA LYS A 85 39.52 -22.34 -11.01
C LYS A 85 40.24 -21.85 -9.74
N PRO A 86 40.49 -20.54 -9.52
CA PRO A 86 41.08 -20.06 -8.27
C PRO A 86 40.21 -20.30 -7.04
N LEU A 87 38.90 -20.05 -7.11
CA LEU A 87 37.99 -20.21 -5.97
C LEU A 87 37.80 -21.68 -5.61
N LYS A 88 37.64 -22.55 -6.61
CA LYS A 88 37.52 -24.01 -6.43
C LYS A 88 38.70 -24.63 -5.67
N LYS A 89 39.91 -24.07 -5.82
CA LYS A 89 41.11 -24.51 -5.07
C LYS A 89 41.18 -23.96 -3.64
N ARG A 90 40.51 -22.83 -3.37
CA ARG A 90 40.64 -22.06 -2.13
C ARG A 90 39.47 -22.26 -1.17
N VAL A 91 38.29 -22.60 -1.68
CA VAL A 91 37.05 -22.73 -0.90
C VAL A 91 36.68 -24.20 -0.77
N ASN A 92 36.35 -24.64 0.43
CA ASN A 92 35.71 -25.93 0.66
C ASN A 92 34.22 -25.79 0.33
N ILE A 93 33.83 -26.30 -0.84
CA ILE A 93 32.49 -26.15 -1.40
C ILE A 93 31.65 -27.39 -1.04
N GLN A 94 30.65 -27.23 -0.19
CA GLN A 94 29.74 -28.31 0.21
C GLN A 94 28.31 -28.04 -0.26
N ALA A 95 27.42 -29.02 -0.10
CA ALA A 95 26.02 -28.91 -0.55
C ALA A 95 25.19 -27.87 0.25
N HIS A 96 25.57 -27.60 1.50
CA HIS A 96 24.80 -26.75 2.42
C HIS A 96 25.62 -25.64 3.09
N LYS A 97 26.92 -25.56 2.80
CA LYS A 97 27.80 -24.50 3.29
C LYS A 97 29.04 -24.37 2.40
N MET A 98 29.66 -23.20 2.43
CA MET A 98 30.99 -22.98 1.87
C MET A 98 31.91 -22.41 2.95
N ILE A 99 33.14 -22.92 3.02
CA ILE A 99 34.13 -22.50 4.01
C ILE A 99 35.38 -22.02 3.29
N PHE A 100 35.86 -20.83 3.64
CA PHE A 100 37.18 -20.36 3.23
C PHE A 100 38.21 -20.68 4.33
N PRO A 101 39.07 -21.72 4.16
CA PRO A 101 39.91 -22.22 5.26
C PRO A 101 40.97 -21.22 5.74
N LYS A 102 41.33 -20.21 4.94
CA LYS A 102 42.38 -19.23 5.30
C LYS A 102 42.02 -18.43 6.56
N ASN A 103 40.75 -18.08 6.73
CA ASN A 103 40.25 -17.28 7.85
C ASN A 103 39.02 -17.91 8.53
N ASN A 104 38.70 -19.18 8.22
CA ASN A 104 37.52 -19.90 8.69
C ASN A 104 36.18 -19.22 8.38
N SER A 105 36.11 -18.36 7.35
CA SER A 105 34.85 -17.72 6.96
C SER A 105 33.85 -18.75 6.44
N LEU A 106 32.58 -18.50 6.71
CA LEU A 106 31.47 -19.42 6.46
C LEU A 106 30.37 -18.71 5.67
N LEU A 107 29.88 -19.35 4.62
CA LEU A 107 28.65 -18.97 3.93
C LEU A 107 27.63 -20.11 4.02
N LYS A 108 26.43 -19.85 4.55
CA LYS A 108 25.34 -20.83 4.62
C LYS A 108 23.95 -20.18 4.46
N PRO A 109 22.97 -20.88 3.89
CA PRO A 109 21.58 -20.43 3.90
C PRO A 109 20.94 -20.67 5.27
N LEU A 110 20.15 -19.71 5.74
CA LEU A 110 19.32 -19.80 6.94
C LEU A 110 17.86 -20.03 6.57
N ALA A 111 17.15 -20.75 7.45
CA ALA A 111 15.69 -20.81 7.37
C ALA A 111 15.11 -19.60 8.12
N ALA A 112 14.04 -18.98 7.60
CA ALA A 112 13.33 -17.86 8.21
C ALA A 112 12.56 -18.27 9.49
N LYS A 113 13.29 -18.58 10.56
CA LYS A 113 12.75 -18.66 11.92
C LYS A 113 13.61 -17.77 12.80
N ALA A 114 13.04 -16.71 13.37
CA ALA A 114 13.76 -15.72 14.19
C ALA A 114 14.62 -16.39 15.30
N ALA A 115 14.09 -17.41 15.96
CA ALA A 115 14.80 -18.19 16.98
C ALA A 115 16.07 -18.92 16.48
N THR A 116 16.22 -19.15 15.17
CA THR A 116 17.43 -19.75 14.57
C THR A 116 18.49 -18.69 14.22
N ILE A 117 18.08 -17.41 14.20
CA ILE A 117 18.91 -16.24 13.87
C ILE A 117 19.44 -15.60 15.16
N GLU A 118 18.64 -15.61 16.23
CA GLU A 118 19.03 -15.22 17.57
C GLU A 118 20.24 -16.04 18.06
N GLY A 119 21.39 -15.38 18.24
CA GLY A 119 22.67 -16.01 18.60
C GLY A 119 23.67 -16.16 17.44
N THR A 120 23.29 -15.78 16.22
CA THR A 120 24.25 -15.62 15.12
C THR A 120 24.91 -14.23 15.17
N ASN A 121 26.12 -14.10 14.62
CA ASN A 121 26.85 -12.83 14.55
C ASN A 121 27.30 -12.55 13.09
N PRO A 122 26.36 -12.24 12.18
CA PRO A 122 26.63 -12.10 10.77
C PRO A 122 27.60 -10.95 10.51
N SER A 123 28.48 -11.14 9.54
CA SER A 123 29.23 -10.04 8.91
C SER A 123 28.57 -9.61 7.61
N LEU A 124 27.85 -10.51 6.94
CA LEU A 124 26.94 -10.17 5.85
C LEU A 124 25.66 -10.98 6.01
N ALA A 125 24.53 -10.27 6.07
CA ALA A 125 23.20 -10.85 6.07
C ALA A 125 22.51 -10.45 4.76
N ILE A 126 22.11 -11.41 3.94
CA ILE A 126 21.38 -11.18 2.69
C ILE A 126 19.93 -11.57 2.93
N VAL A 127 19.01 -10.62 2.74
CA VAL A 127 17.57 -10.87 2.75
C VAL A 127 17.07 -10.82 1.31
N ASP A 128 16.78 -11.99 0.72
CA ASP A 128 16.25 -12.09 -0.64
C ASP A 128 14.71 -12.09 -0.62
N GLU A 129 14.15 -11.57 -1.70
CA GLU A 129 12.72 -11.37 -1.95
C GLU A 129 11.98 -10.78 -0.73
N TYR A 130 12.48 -9.68 -0.19
CA TYR A 130 11.96 -9.08 1.06
C TYR A 130 10.43 -8.84 1.03
N HIS A 131 9.86 -8.50 -0.14
CA HIS A 131 8.41 -8.34 -0.32
C HIS A 131 7.55 -9.59 -0.04
N LEU A 132 8.16 -10.78 -0.01
CA LEU A 132 7.47 -12.03 0.35
C LEU A 132 7.45 -12.27 1.86
N HIS A 133 8.30 -11.60 2.63
CA HIS A 133 8.36 -11.81 4.08
C HIS A 133 7.07 -11.32 4.73
N PRO A 134 6.44 -12.14 5.60
CA PRO A 134 5.15 -11.80 6.19
C PRO A 134 5.26 -10.60 7.16
N ASP A 135 6.42 -10.43 7.78
CA ASP A 135 6.72 -9.39 8.75
C ASP A 135 8.22 -9.01 8.69
N ASN A 136 8.63 -8.08 9.56
CA ASN A 136 10.00 -7.59 9.63
C ASN A 136 10.94 -8.48 10.48
N GLY A 137 10.46 -9.57 11.06
CA GLY A 137 11.16 -10.30 12.11
C GLY A 137 12.52 -10.86 11.68
N VAL A 138 12.62 -11.42 10.47
CA VAL A 138 13.89 -11.95 9.93
C VAL A 138 14.91 -10.83 9.70
N TYR A 139 14.46 -9.72 9.10
CA TYR A 139 15.31 -8.56 8.82
C TYR A 139 15.84 -7.98 10.14
N SER A 140 14.96 -7.71 11.10
CA SER A 140 15.33 -7.14 12.40
C SER A 140 16.22 -8.08 13.23
N ALA A 141 15.96 -9.39 13.22
CA ALA A 141 16.81 -10.35 13.93
C ALA A 141 18.24 -10.40 13.35
N LEU A 142 18.38 -10.32 12.02
CA LEU A 142 19.69 -10.28 11.36
C LEU A 142 20.42 -8.96 11.69
N GLU A 143 19.71 -7.84 11.60
CA GLU A 143 20.26 -6.51 11.93
C GLU A 143 20.78 -6.45 13.37
N LEU A 144 19.98 -6.93 14.33
CA LEU A 144 20.38 -6.98 15.75
C LEU A 144 21.57 -7.91 15.98
N GLY A 145 21.60 -9.08 15.32
CA GLY A 145 22.70 -10.04 15.43
C GLY A 145 24.04 -9.48 14.95
N MET A 146 24.05 -8.46 14.09
CA MET A 146 25.25 -7.85 13.55
C MET A 146 25.92 -6.83 14.49
N GLY A 147 25.31 -6.48 15.63
CA GLY A 147 25.77 -5.38 16.49
C GLY A 147 27.22 -5.49 17.01
N ALA A 148 27.78 -6.71 17.09
CA ALA A 148 29.17 -6.94 17.49
C ALA A 148 30.20 -6.83 16.34
N ARG A 149 29.75 -6.58 15.10
CA ARG A 149 30.59 -6.56 13.89
C ARG A 149 30.57 -5.16 13.26
N PRO A 150 31.60 -4.33 13.51
CA PRO A 150 31.62 -2.93 13.07
C PRO A 150 31.55 -2.68 11.55
N GLU A 151 31.86 -3.70 10.75
CA GLU A 151 31.91 -3.65 9.28
C GLU A 151 30.79 -4.49 8.63
N ALA A 152 29.80 -4.90 9.42
CA ALA A 152 28.74 -5.77 8.93
C ALA A 152 27.78 -5.06 7.99
N VAL A 153 27.28 -5.79 6.99
CA VAL A 153 26.32 -5.28 6.01
C VAL A 153 25.05 -6.13 5.99
N LEU A 154 23.89 -5.48 6.09
CA LEU A 154 22.58 -6.07 5.86
C LEU A 154 22.14 -5.71 4.44
N PHE A 155 22.07 -6.70 3.55
CA PHE A 155 21.82 -6.52 2.13
C PHE A 155 20.45 -7.08 1.76
N ALA A 156 19.44 -6.22 1.73
CA ALA A 156 18.09 -6.57 1.33
C ALA A 156 17.89 -6.33 -0.17
N ILE A 157 17.48 -7.36 -0.89
CA ILE A 157 17.11 -7.28 -2.30
C ILE A 157 15.64 -7.68 -2.48
N THR A 158 14.93 -6.98 -3.35
CA THR A 158 13.51 -7.24 -3.57
C THR A 158 13.02 -6.78 -4.95
N THR A 159 11.75 -7.06 -5.21
CA THR A 159 10.91 -6.46 -6.27
C THR A 159 9.66 -5.92 -5.59
N ALA A 160 8.89 -5.07 -6.26
CA ALA A 160 7.58 -4.69 -5.75
C ALA A 160 6.67 -5.91 -5.49
N GLY A 161 5.86 -5.79 -4.44
CA GLY A 161 4.87 -6.78 -4.02
C GLY A 161 3.45 -6.37 -4.38
N SER A 162 2.54 -7.35 -4.32
CA SER A 162 1.10 -7.09 -4.39
C SER A 162 0.46 -6.75 -3.03
N ASN A 163 1.24 -6.86 -1.94
CA ASN A 163 0.82 -6.50 -0.59
C ASN A 163 1.38 -5.13 -0.21
N VAL A 164 0.57 -4.10 -0.41
CA VAL A 164 0.92 -2.70 -0.12
C VAL A 164 0.88 -2.33 1.38
N VAL A 165 0.60 -3.30 2.26
CA VAL A 165 0.73 -3.15 3.74
C VAL A 165 1.79 -4.04 4.37
N SER A 166 2.62 -4.66 3.54
CA SER A 166 3.73 -5.49 4.02
C SER A 166 4.84 -4.68 4.71
N ALA A 167 5.65 -5.36 5.53
CA ALA A 167 6.84 -4.78 6.12
C ALA A 167 7.81 -4.23 5.05
N CYS A 168 7.95 -4.95 3.94
CA CYS A 168 8.75 -4.50 2.81
C CYS A 168 8.20 -3.20 2.18
N LYS A 169 6.88 -3.07 2.02
CA LYS A 169 6.30 -1.81 1.49
C LYS A 169 6.55 -0.65 2.45
N GLN A 170 6.40 -0.86 3.76
CA GLN A 170 6.72 0.17 4.76
C GLN A 170 8.19 0.59 4.70
N HIS A 171 9.10 -0.37 4.52
CA HIS A 171 10.53 -0.10 4.36
C HIS A 171 10.84 0.62 3.05
N TYR A 172 10.18 0.25 1.95
CA TYR A 172 10.23 0.98 0.67
C TYR A 172 9.77 2.43 0.84
N ASP A 173 8.63 2.68 1.52
CA ASP A 173 8.11 4.04 1.70
C ASP A 173 9.09 4.91 2.51
N TYR A 174 9.74 4.33 3.52
CA TYR A 174 10.82 4.98 4.26
C TYR A 174 12.04 5.28 3.39
N CYS A 175 12.42 4.34 2.52
CA CYS A 175 13.49 4.54 1.54
C CYS A 175 13.17 5.69 0.57
N CYS A 176 11.93 5.81 0.09
CA CYS A 176 11.48 6.92 -0.75
C CYS A 176 11.55 8.27 -0.01
N GLN A 177 11.18 8.32 1.28
CA GLN A 177 11.32 9.54 2.11
C GLN A 177 12.78 9.98 2.24
N ILE A 178 13.71 9.03 2.39
CA ILE A 178 15.16 9.32 2.40
C ILE A 178 15.61 9.89 1.04
N LEU A 179 15.21 9.25 -0.06
CA LEU A 179 15.58 9.70 -1.41
C LEU A 179 14.99 11.09 -1.74
N ALA A 180 13.81 11.41 -1.20
CA ALA A 180 13.18 12.72 -1.32
C ALA A 180 13.80 13.79 -0.38
N GLY A 181 14.68 13.40 0.55
CA GLY A 181 15.29 14.29 1.54
C GLY A 181 14.35 14.68 2.70
N GLU A 182 13.23 13.97 2.88
CA GLU A 182 12.28 14.20 3.97
C GLU A 182 12.72 13.54 5.28
N GLU A 183 13.49 12.45 5.18
CA GLU A 183 14.07 11.71 6.29
C GLU A 183 15.58 11.51 6.06
N SER A 184 16.34 11.33 7.13
CA SER A 184 17.80 11.12 7.05
C SER A 184 18.23 9.80 7.67
N ASN A 185 18.95 8.99 6.90
CA ASN A 185 19.62 7.79 7.39
C ASN A 185 20.91 7.53 6.61
N ASP A 186 22.03 8.04 7.13
CA ASP A 186 23.31 8.01 6.42
C ASP A 186 23.94 6.62 6.33
N SER A 187 23.46 5.65 7.11
CA SER A 187 23.98 4.28 7.14
C SER A 187 23.22 3.31 6.22
N LEU A 188 22.10 3.73 5.64
CA LEU A 188 21.31 2.95 4.68
C LEU A 188 21.60 3.40 3.25
N PHE A 189 22.06 2.48 2.41
CA PHE A 189 22.15 2.69 0.96
C PHE A 189 20.83 2.28 0.29
N VAL A 190 20.22 3.19 -0.46
CA VAL A 190 18.95 2.93 -1.17
C VAL A 190 19.19 2.98 -2.67
N LEU A 191 18.70 1.96 -3.38
CA LEU A 191 18.71 1.91 -4.85
C LEU A 191 17.42 1.28 -5.36
N ILE A 192 16.56 2.10 -5.98
CA ILE A 192 15.25 1.68 -6.50
C ILE A 192 15.21 1.92 -8.00
N TYR A 193 14.85 0.88 -8.75
CA TYR A 193 14.57 0.94 -10.20
C TYR A 193 13.09 0.63 -10.41
N GLU A 194 12.32 1.64 -10.83
CA GLU A 194 10.87 1.55 -11.03
C GLU A 194 10.41 2.50 -12.14
N LEU A 195 9.17 2.33 -12.57
CA LEU A 195 8.45 3.36 -13.33
C LEU A 195 7.75 4.31 -12.37
N ASP A 196 7.61 5.57 -12.76
CA ASP A 196 6.95 6.58 -11.93
C ASP A 196 5.42 6.42 -11.95
N ASP A 197 4.89 5.92 -13.08
CA ASP A 197 3.46 5.75 -13.30
C ASP A 197 3.15 4.55 -14.22
N GLU A 198 1.96 3.97 -14.08
CA GLU A 198 1.50 2.86 -14.92
C GLU A 198 1.44 3.21 -16.41
N SER A 199 1.14 4.46 -16.76
CA SER A 199 1.10 4.91 -18.16
C SER A 199 2.47 4.90 -18.85
N GLU A 200 3.57 4.86 -18.10
CA GLU A 200 4.92 4.73 -18.67
C GLU A 200 5.17 3.33 -19.26
N VAL A 201 4.34 2.32 -18.93
CA VAL A 201 4.45 0.97 -19.51
C VAL A 201 4.26 1.01 -21.03
N ASP A 202 3.46 1.95 -21.53
CA ASP A 202 3.20 2.15 -22.96
C ASP A 202 4.31 2.91 -23.71
N GLN A 203 5.39 3.28 -23.01
CA GLN A 203 6.52 4.03 -23.55
C GLN A 203 7.78 3.17 -23.45
N PRO A 204 8.14 2.39 -24.49
CA PRO A 204 9.29 1.47 -24.44
C PRO A 204 10.62 2.12 -24.02
N GLU A 205 10.80 3.40 -24.33
CA GLU A 205 11.95 4.21 -23.92
C GLU A 205 12.06 4.38 -22.39
N MET A 206 10.95 4.31 -21.66
CA MET A 206 10.91 4.45 -20.20
C MET A 206 11.26 3.15 -19.47
N TRP A 207 11.19 1.99 -20.15
CA TRP A 207 11.39 0.70 -19.50
C TRP A 207 12.78 0.54 -18.85
N ILE A 208 13.77 1.29 -19.33
CA ILE A 208 15.13 1.32 -18.77
C ILE A 208 15.15 1.82 -17.32
N LYS A 209 14.19 2.67 -16.91
CA LYS A 209 14.05 3.18 -15.53
C LYS A 209 13.82 2.05 -14.53
N ALA A 210 13.00 1.07 -14.91
CA ALA A 210 12.75 -0.11 -14.10
C ALA A 210 13.71 -1.28 -14.44
N ASN A 211 14.16 -1.42 -15.68
CA ASN A 211 14.93 -2.59 -16.13
C ASN A 211 16.36 -2.19 -16.52
N PRO A 212 17.29 -2.02 -15.57
CA PRO A 212 18.66 -1.62 -15.88
C PRO A 212 19.48 -2.68 -16.64
N ASN A 213 18.96 -3.91 -16.81
CA ASN A 213 19.51 -4.94 -17.70
C ASN A 213 18.72 -5.09 -19.02
N LEU A 214 17.98 -4.07 -19.45
CA LEU A 214 17.32 -4.08 -20.76
C LEU A 214 18.33 -4.39 -21.87
N ASP A 215 17.97 -5.30 -22.76
CA ASP A 215 18.77 -5.87 -23.85
C ASP A 215 20.06 -6.60 -23.43
N ILE A 216 20.19 -6.93 -22.15
CA ILE A 216 21.29 -7.74 -21.60
C ILE A 216 20.75 -9.07 -21.08
N SER A 217 19.88 -9.00 -20.07
CA SER A 217 19.15 -10.17 -19.53
C SER A 217 17.64 -9.99 -19.58
N VAL A 218 17.17 -8.77 -19.86
CA VAL A 218 15.77 -8.44 -20.13
C VAL A 218 15.63 -8.14 -21.62
N ASP A 219 15.14 -9.11 -22.38
CA ASP A 219 14.89 -8.98 -23.82
C ASP A 219 13.68 -8.06 -24.08
N ALA A 220 13.88 -6.94 -24.76
CA ALA A 220 12.84 -5.94 -24.99
C ALA A 220 11.67 -6.48 -25.83
N ALA A 221 11.94 -7.27 -26.88
CA ALA A 221 10.89 -7.84 -27.73
C ALA A 221 10.00 -8.84 -26.97
N LYS A 222 10.59 -9.66 -26.09
CA LYS A 222 9.84 -10.55 -25.21
C LYS A 222 9.08 -9.78 -24.13
N LEU A 223 9.64 -8.68 -23.61
CA LEU A 223 8.98 -7.81 -22.66
C LEU A 223 7.72 -7.21 -23.27
N GLU A 224 7.81 -6.61 -24.48
CA GLU A 224 6.67 -6.12 -25.27
C GLU A 224 5.59 -7.20 -25.44
N ALA A 225 5.98 -8.37 -25.93
CA ALA A 225 5.04 -9.48 -26.13
C ALA A 225 4.36 -9.95 -24.82
N THR A 226 5.01 -9.77 -23.67
CA THR A 226 4.43 -10.09 -22.36
C THR A 226 3.45 -9.01 -21.89
N ILE A 227 3.76 -7.73 -22.12
CA ILE A 227 2.85 -6.60 -21.86
C ILE A 227 1.53 -6.80 -22.61
N GLN A 228 1.61 -7.07 -23.92
CA GLN A 228 0.43 -7.26 -24.77
C GLN A 228 -0.44 -8.43 -24.30
N LYS A 229 0.17 -9.53 -23.83
CA LYS A 229 -0.57 -10.66 -23.25
C LYS A 229 -1.24 -10.32 -21.93
N ALA A 230 -0.56 -9.56 -21.07
CA ALA A 230 -1.03 -9.22 -19.73
C ALA A 230 -2.22 -8.24 -19.75
N ARG A 231 -2.32 -7.34 -20.73
CA ARG A 231 -3.40 -6.34 -20.84
C ARG A 231 -4.81 -6.91 -20.82
N GLY A 232 -5.00 -8.12 -21.36
CA GLY A 232 -6.31 -8.77 -21.40
C GLY A 232 -6.73 -9.45 -20.09
N ILE A 233 -5.84 -9.53 -19.09
CA ILE A 233 -6.03 -10.37 -17.89
C ILE A 233 -5.60 -9.57 -16.65
N PRO A 234 -6.54 -9.04 -15.84
CA PRO A 234 -6.23 -8.16 -14.71
C PRO A 234 -5.20 -8.72 -13.72
N SER A 235 -5.25 -10.02 -13.42
CA SER A 235 -4.27 -10.66 -12.52
C SER A 235 -2.87 -10.70 -13.11
N GLN A 236 -2.74 -10.93 -14.43
CA GLN A 236 -1.46 -10.89 -15.12
C GLN A 236 -0.97 -9.45 -15.28
N TRP A 237 -1.87 -8.47 -15.41
CA TRP A 237 -1.50 -7.06 -15.43
C TRP A 237 -0.89 -6.62 -14.10
N VAL A 238 -1.51 -6.96 -12.96
CA VAL A 238 -0.93 -6.70 -11.63
C VAL A 238 0.43 -7.39 -11.46
N GLU A 239 0.57 -8.63 -11.93
CA GLU A 239 1.86 -9.33 -11.94
C GLU A 239 2.89 -8.64 -12.86
N MET A 240 2.45 -8.15 -14.03
CA MET A 240 3.28 -7.42 -14.98
C MET A 240 3.85 -6.15 -14.34
N LEU A 241 2.97 -5.31 -13.79
CA LEU A 241 3.32 -4.07 -13.10
C LEU A 241 4.29 -4.31 -11.94
N THR A 242 3.95 -5.23 -11.03
CA THR A 242 4.78 -5.49 -9.84
C THR A 242 6.11 -6.19 -10.17
N LYS A 243 6.12 -7.16 -11.09
CA LYS A 243 7.30 -8.03 -11.30
C LYS A 243 8.24 -7.57 -12.39
N ARG A 244 7.79 -6.71 -13.29
CA ARG A 244 8.58 -6.26 -14.46
C ARG A 244 8.83 -4.76 -14.47
N PHE A 245 8.03 -3.98 -13.72
CA PHE A 245 8.17 -2.52 -13.64
C PHE A 245 8.29 -1.98 -12.22
N ASN A 246 8.23 -2.84 -11.20
CA ASN A 246 8.29 -2.46 -9.79
C ASN A 246 7.19 -1.48 -9.35
N ILE A 247 6.03 -1.48 -10.01
CA ILE A 247 4.89 -0.69 -9.56
C ILE A 247 4.17 -1.47 -8.47
N TRP A 248 4.15 -0.93 -7.26
CA TRP A 248 3.42 -1.49 -6.12
C TRP A 248 1.91 -1.47 -6.37
N CYS A 249 1.32 -2.64 -6.61
CA CYS A 249 -0.10 -2.78 -6.89
C CYS A 249 -0.79 -3.47 -5.71
N GLN A 250 -2.06 -3.16 -5.47
CA GLN A 250 -2.83 -3.89 -4.47
C GLN A 250 -3.37 -5.20 -5.08
N GLY A 251 -3.02 -6.35 -4.48
CA GLY A 251 -3.42 -7.67 -4.95
C GLY A 251 -4.86 -8.06 -4.65
N SER A 252 -5.61 -7.22 -3.91
CA SER A 252 -7.06 -7.34 -3.77
C SER A 252 -7.73 -6.54 -4.88
N THR A 253 -8.70 -7.15 -5.57
CA THR A 253 -9.61 -6.41 -6.46
C THR A 253 -10.19 -5.24 -5.68
N PRO A 254 -9.89 -3.97 -6.06
CA PRO A 254 -10.55 -2.82 -5.49
C PRO A 254 -12.07 -3.01 -5.61
N TRP A 255 -12.83 -2.55 -4.62
CA TRP A 255 -14.29 -2.70 -4.67
C TRP A 255 -14.89 -2.05 -5.93
N MET A 256 -14.37 -0.89 -6.33
CA MET A 256 -14.76 -0.20 -7.55
C MET A 256 -13.78 -0.49 -8.69
N GLY A 257 -14.31 -0.62 -9.92
CA GLY A 257 -13.46 -0.70 -11.12
C GLY A 257 -12.59 0.55 -11.30
N ALA A 258 -11.42 0.38 -11.92
CA ALA A 258 -10.50 1.50 -12.19
C ALA A 258 -11.22 2.63 -12.94
N GLY A 259 -11.10 3.87 -12.44
CA GLY A 259 -11.71 5.07 -13.01
C GLY A 259 -13.24 5.20 -12.85
N ALA A 260 -13.95 4.20 -12.29
CA ALA A 260 -15.40 4.28 -12.10
C ALA A 260 -15.79 5.40 -11.13
N TRP A 261 -15.05 5.54 -10.03
CA TRP A 261 -15.24 6.63 -9.07
C TRP A 261 -14.92 7.99 -9.70
N ASP A 262 -13.77 8.13 -10.36
CA ASP A 262 -13.37 9.41 -10.97
C ASP A 262 -14.37 9.91 -12.02
N ALA A 263 -15.02 9.00 -12.74
CA ALA A 263 -16.08 9.32 -13.70
C ALA A 263 -17.37 9.86 -13.06
N CYS A 264 -17.53 9.74 -11.74
CA CYS A 264 -18.61 10.33 -10.96
C CYS A 264 -18.33 11.77 -10.51
N LYS A 265 -17.14 12.31 -10.79
CA LYS A 265 -16.82 13.70 -10.48
C LYS A 265 -17.79 14.64 -11.19
N LEU A 266 -18.39 15.55 -10.43
CA LEU A 266 -19.24 16.63 -10.93
C LEU A 266 -18.82 17.92 -10.26
N ASP A 267 -18.79 19.00 -11.04
CA ASP A 267 -18.52 20.34 -10.51
C ASP A 267 -19.85 20.91 -9.98
N TYR A 268 -19.91 21.11 -8.66
CA TYR A 268 -21.01 21.80 -7.98
C TYR A 268 -20.45 22.45 -6.72
N GLU A 269 -21.08 23.54 -6.30
CA GLU A 269 -20.73 24.26 -5.09
C GLU A 269 -21.60 23.86 -3.89
N GLU A 270 -21.08 24.02 -2.68
CA GLU A 270 -21.83 23.73 -1.46
C GLU A 270 -23.06 24.64 -1.31
N SER A 271 -23.00 25.86 -1.85
CA SER A 271 -24.15 26.77 -1.89
C SER A 271 -25.33 26.23 -2.70
N GLU A 272 -25.09 25.36 -3.68
CA GLU A 272 -26.17 24.70 -4.44
C GLU A 272 -26.90 23.64 -3.63
N LEU A 273 -26.34 23.22 -2.50
CA LEU A 273 -26.93 22.24 -1.58
C LEU A 273 -27.75 22.92 -0.48
N ALA A 274 -27.74 24.26 -0.40
CA ALA A 274 -28.46 25.01 0.62
C ALA A 274 -29.98 24.80 0.49
N GLY A 275 -30.64 24.51 1.60
CA GLY A 275 -32.06 24.19 1.70
C GLY A 275 -32.45 22.82 1.14
N MET A 276 -31.51 22.09 0.54
CA MET A 276 -31.78 20.76 -0.01
C MET A 276 -31.92 19.74 1.10
N GLU A 277 -32.73 18.73 0.82
CA GLU A 277 -32.88 17.57 1.68
C GLU A 277 -31.62 16.71 1.65
N CYS A 278 -31.20 16.19 2.80
CA CYS A 278 -30.06 15.26 2.84
C CYS A 278 -30.13 14.25 3.98
N TYR A 279 -29.35 13.19 3.79
CA TYR A 279 -29.18 12.08 4.72
C TYR A 279 -27.73 11.99 5.14
N ALA A 280 -27.47 11.93 6.44
CA ALA A 280 -26.12 11.93 6.97
C ALA A 280 -25.66 10.54 7.41
N GLY A 281 -24.35 10.28 7.30
CA GLY A 281 -23.67 9.10 7.78
C GLY A 281 -22.41 9.47 8.53
N LEU A 282 -22.26 8.96 9.76
CA LEU A 282 -21.16 9.30 10.68
C LEU A 282 -20.31 8.07 10.99
N ASP A 283 -19.03 8.08 10.56
CA ASP A 283 -18.02 7.11 11.01
C ASP A 283 -17.08 7.81 12.00
N LEU A 284 -17.27 7.49 13.29
CA LEU A 284 -16.57 8.12 14.41
C LEU A 284 -15.36 7.27 14.86
N SER A 285 -14.17 7.87 14.84
CA SER A 285 -12.98 7.28 15.45
C SER A 285 -12.85 7.67 16.92
N SER A 286 -12.49 6.71 17.77
CA SER A 286 -12.22 6.93 19.19
C SER A 286 -10.79 7.36 19.51
N THR A 287 -9.86 7.33 18.53
CA THR A 287 -8.44 7.64 18.75
C THR A 287 -7.87 8.48 17.61
N SER A 288 -6.94 7.95 16.83
CA SER A 288 -6.12 8.65 15.85
C SER A 288 -6.61 8.56 14.41
N ASP A 289 -7.74 7.89 14.15
CA ASP A 289 -8.22 7.67 12.79
C ASP A 289 -9.09 8.82 12.29
N ILE A 290 -9.27 8.91 10.97
CA ILE A 290 -10.12 9.93 10.35
C ILE A 290 -11.56 9.70 10.83
N THR A 291 -12.17 10.73 11.38
CA THR A 291 -13.61 10.78 11.59
C THR A 291 -14.26 11.49 10.42
N SER A 292 -15.37 10.95 9.90
CA SER A 292 -16.04 11.53 8.72
C SER A 292 -17.54 11.65 8.91
N VAL A 293 -18.07 12.77 8.47
CA VAL A 293 -19.51 13.01 8.30
C VAL A 293 -19.76 13.16 6.80
N ASN A 294 -20.56 12.27 6.22
CA ASN A 294 -20.96 12.36 4.81
C ASN A 294 -22.45 12.69 4.73
N TYR A 295 -22.81 13.54 3.78
CA TYR A 295 -24.18 13.92 3.46
C TYR A 295 -24.49 13.47 2.03
N ALA A 296 -25.57 12.71 1.89
CA ALA A 296 -26.13 12.30 0.61
C ALA A 296 -27.37 13.16 0.30
N PHE A 297 -27.28 13.97 -0.77
CA PHE A 297 -28.35 14.84 -1.24
C PHE A 297 -29.01 14.22 -2.47
N PRO A 298 -30.27 13.77 -2.40
CA PRO A 298 -31.02 13.34 -3.58
C PRO A 298 -31.33 14.52 -4.51
N PHE A 299 -31.00 14.37 -5.79
CA PHE A 299 -31.25 15.31 -6.89
C PHE A 299 -31.89 14.58 -8.07
N ASP A 300 -33.22 14.42 -8.07
CA ASP A 300 -34.02 13.71 -9.09
C ASP A 300 -33.45 12.33 -9.48
N ARG A 301 -32.48 12.28 -10.40
CA ARG A 301 -31.81 11.06 -10.89
C ARG A 301 -30.37 10.90 -10.42
N GLU A 302 -29.88 11.76 -9.55
CA GLU A 302 -28.53 11.78 -9.02
C GLU A 302 -28.54 11.86 -7.49
N ILE A 303 -27.42 11.48 -6.87
CA ILE A 303 -27.17 11.68 -5.44
C ILE A 303 -25.84 12.39 -5.33
N ARG A 304 -25.86 13.63 -4.83
CA ARG A 304 -24.65 14.43 -4.64
C ARG A 304 -24.11 14.22 -3.23
N LEU A 305 -22.79 14.03 -3.11
CA LEU A 305 -22.14 13.80 -1.82
C LEU A 305 -21.41 15.05 -1.33
N LEU A 306 -21.53 15.36 -0.05
CA LEU A 306 -20.66 16.34 0.63
C LEU A 306 -20.06 15.67 1.85
N THR A 307 -18.75 15.77 2.03
CA THR A 307 -18.07 15.13 3.18
C THR A 307 -17.28 16.13 3.99
N ARG A 308 -17.23 15.87 5.29
CA ARG A 308 -16.45 16.65 6.26
C ARG A 308 -15.58 15.68 7.04
N HIS A 309 -14.28 15.90 6.99
CA HIS A 309 -13.28 15.04 7.60
C HIS A 309 -12.61 15.71 8.78
N TYR A 310 -12.38 14.94 9.84
CA TYR A 310 -11.80 15.39 11.10
C TYR A 310 -10.64 14.49 11.49
N LEU A 311 -9.59 15.10 12.03
CA LEU A 311 -8.39 14.39 12.49
C LEU A 311 -7.77 15.09 13.71
N PRO A 312 -7.31 14.38 14.76
CA PRO A 312 -6.59 15.02 15.86
C PRO A 312 -5.25 15.60 15.38
N GLU A 313 -4.87 16.77 15.91
CA GLU A 313 -3.60 17.41 15.56
C GLU A 313 -2.38 16.54 15.87
N ALA A 314 -2.42 15.76 16.97
CA ALA A 314 -1.33 14.85 17.31
C ALA A 314 -1.07 13.81 16.19
N THR A 315 -2.10 13.41 15.45
CA THR A 315 -1.97 12.45 14.33
C THR A 315 -1.14 12.99 13.18
N LEU A 316 -1.11 14.32 12.99
CA LEU A 316 -0.27 14.99 11.99
C LEU A 316 1.20 15.06 12.39
N ASN A 317 1.48 15.01 13.69
CA ASN A 317 2.83 15.12 14.26
C ASN A 317 3.42 13.76 14.65
N ASN A 318 2.59 12.72 14.69
CA ASN A 318 3.04 11.37 14.95
C ASN A 318 3.90 10.83 13.80
N VAL A 319 5.21 10.72 14.04
CA VAL A 319 6.19 10.22 13.05
C VAL A 319 5.88 8.79 12.61
N SER A 320 5.29 7.97 13.48
CA SER A 320 4.89 6.59 13.15
C SER A 320 3.67 6.50 12.22
N ASN A 321 2.93 7.61 12.05
CA ASN A 321 1.80 7.63 11.13
C ASN A 321 2.29 7.77 9.68
N LYS A 322 2.17 6.68 8.92
CA LYS A 322 2.53 6.61 7.49
C LYS A 322 1.78 7.62 6.61
N ASN A 323 0.57 8.04 7.01
CA ASN A 323 -0.25 8.97 6.25
C ASN A 323 -0.06 10.44 6.66
N ARG A 324 0.89 10.76 7.58
CA ARG A 324 1.07 12.11 8.11
C ARG A 324 1.28 13.16 7.00
N ALA A 325 2.04 12.82 5.96
CA ALA A 325 2.38 13.75 4.87
C ALA A 325 1.14 14.12 4.05
N ILE A 326 0.39 13.11 3.59
CA ILE A 326 -0.83 13.33 2.79
C ILE A 326 -1.93 14.01 3.63
N TYR A 327 -2.04 13.68 4.92
CA TYR A 327 -2.96 14.36 5.84
C TYR A 327 -2.63 15.85 5.99
N ARG A 328 -1.35 16.20 6.15
CA ARG A 328 -0.91 17.61 6.20
C ARG A 328 -1.26 18.36 4.92
N GLN A 329 -1.11 17.72 3.75
CA GLN A 329 -1.50 18.32 2.48
C GLN A 329 -3.01 18.59 2.42
N TRP A 330 -3.83 17.61 2.82
CA TRP A 330 -5.29 17.77 2.85
C TRP A 330 -5.78 18.78 3.87
N VAL A 331 -5.13 18.88 5.04
CA VAL A 331 -5.40 19.95 6.02
C VAL A 331 -5.07 21.31 5.42
N LYS A 332 -3.90 21.46 4.80
CA LYS A 332 -3.49 22.72 4.14
C LYS A 332 -4.43 23.11 3.01
N ALA A 333 -4.96 22.13 2.28
CA ALA A 333 -5.93 22.33 1.21
C ALA A 333 -7.38 22.50 1.70
N GLY A 334 -7.65 22.39 3.01
CA GLY A 334 -8.98 22.58 3.59
C GLY A 334 -9.90 21.37 3.55
N TRP A 335 -9.43 20.19 3.10
CA TRP A 335 -10.23 18.96 3.03
C TRP A 335 -10.37 18.25 4.38
N ILE A 336 -9.42 18.44 5.30
CA ILE A 336 -9.46 17.88 6.66
C ILE A 336 -9.43 19.02 7.69
N ARG A 337 -10.32 18.96 8.66
CA ARG A 337 -10.38 19.84 9.83
C ARG A 337 -9.66 19.19 11.00
N THR A 338 -8.83 19.94 11.71
CA THR A 338 -8.13 19.40 12.87
C THR A 338 -8.89 19.64 14.16
N THR A 339 -8.79 18.70 15.11
CA THR A 339 -9.21 18.88 16.50
C THR A 339 -7.97 19.00 17.39
N PRO A 340 -7.92 19.96 18.34
CA PRO A 340 -6.78 20.08 19.25
C PRO A 340 -6.56 18.81 20.07
N GLY A 341 -5.30 18.47 20.34
CA GLY A 341 -4.92 17.33 21.18
C GLY A 341 -4.73 16.01 20.43
N ASP A 342 -4.85 14.90 21.15
CA ASP A 342 -4.58 13.53 20.69
C ASP A 342 -5.82 12.68 20.46
N CYS A 343 -7.01 13.22 20.74
CA CYS A 343 -8.29 12.59 20.49
C CYS A 343 -9.21 13.48 19.63
N ILE A 344 -10.23 12.86 19.05
CA ILE A 344 -11.28 13.58 18.32
C ILE A 344 -12.17 14.31 19.31
N ASP A 345 -12.38 15.61 19.05
CA ASP A 345 -13.37 16.42 19.75
C ASP A 345 -14.76 16.22 19.12
N TYR A 346 -15.60 15.42 19.76
CA TYR A 346 -16.97 15.17 19.31
C TYR A 346 -17.88 16.39 19.45
N ASP A 347 -17.61 17.32 20.36
CA ASP A 347 -18.39 18.55 20.49
C ASP A 347 -18.16 19.45 19.28
N ARG A 348 -16.93 19.51 18.74
CA ARG A 348 -16.66 20.20 17.47
C ARG A 348 -17.43 19.61 16.30
N ILE A 349 -17.49 18.28 16.22
CA ILE A 349 -18.25 17.59 15.16
C ILE A 349 -19.74 17.87 15.29
N ARG A 350 -20.28 17.82 16.51
CA ARG A 350 -21.67 18.21 16.81
C ARG A 350 -21.94 19.63 16.30
N ASP A 351 -21.11 20.59 16.69
CA ASP A 351 -21.34 22.01 16.36
C ASP A 351 -21.28 22.26 14.85
N ASP A 352 -20.39 21.57 14.14
CA ASP A 352 -20.35 21.63 12.67
C ASP A 352 -21.60 20.99 12.05
N ILE A 353 -22.10 19.86 12.57
CA ILE A 353 -23.36 19.25 12.10
C ILE A 353 -24.56 20.17 12.34
N LEU A 354 -24.62 20.84 13.50
CA LEU A 354 -25.69 21.78 13.82
C LEU A 354 -25.65 23.02 12.93
N ARG A 355 -24.45 23.54 12.64
CA ARG A 355 -24.28 24.62 11.65
C ARG A 355 -24.72 24.18 10.26
N ASP A 356 -24.45 22.93 9.89
CA ASP A 356 -24.91 22.37 8.63
C ASP A 356 -26.43 22.20 8.62
N ALA A 357 -27.06 21.87 9.75
CA ALA A 357 -28.51 21.81 9.89
C ALA A 357 -29.21 23.18 9.75
N GLU A 358 -28.50 24.29 9.97
CA GLU A 358 -29.02 25.64 9.68
C GLU A 358 -29.08 25.92 8.17
N THR A 359 -28.27 25.21 7.37
CA THR A 359 -28.13 25.43 5.92
C THR A 359 -28.81 24.33 5.09
N PHE A 360 -28.77 23.09 5.55
CA PHE A 360 -29.32 21.90 4.88
C PHE A 360 -30.51 21.35 5.65
N ASN A 361 -31.45 20.72 4.94
CA ASN A 361 -32.56 20.00 5.56
C ASN A 361 -32.14 18.55 5.84
N ILE A 362 -31.42 18.35 6.95
CA ILE A 362 -30.95 17.02 7.40
C ILE A 362 -32.14 16.22 7.91
N ARG A 363 -32.57 15.21 7.16
CA ARG A 363 -33.72 14.36 7.52
C ARG A 363 -33.37 13.33 8.56
N LEU A 364 -32.31 12.57 8.30
CA LEU A 364 -31.94 11.44 9.12
C LEU A 364 -30.44 11.30 9.19
N VAL A 365 -29.94 11.00 10.39
CA VAL A 365 -28.53 10.84 10.69
C VAL A 365 -28.26 9.38 11.10
N GLY A 366 -27.56 8.65 10.23
CA GLY A 366 -27.10 7.28 10.48
C GLY A 366 -25.73 7.27 11.18
N PHE A 367 -25.57 6.43 12.19
CA PHE A 367 -24.33 6.32 12.97
C PHE A 367 -24.05 4.90 13.46
N ASP A 368 -22.78 4.57 13.75
CA ASP A 368 -22.41 3.30 14.38
C ASP A 368 -22.59 3.31 15.91
N THR A 369 -23.23 2.27 16.45
CA THR A 369 -23.70 2.22 17.84
C THR A 369 -22.60 2.16 18.89
N TRP A 370 -21.37 1.80 18.52
CA TRP A 370 -20.30 1.49 19.47
C TRP A 370 -19.66 2.73 20.12
N ASN A 371 -19.54 3.86 19.41
CA ASN A 371 -18.79 5.04 19.88
C ASN A 371 -19.60 6.35 19.97
N ALA A 372 -20.89 6.34 19.64
CA ALA A 372 -21.64 7.57 19.38
C ALA A 372 -22.76 7.90 20.39
N THR A 373 -22.91 7.15 21.48
CA THR A 373 -24.07 7.28 22.39
C THR A 373 -24.24 8.70 22.95
N HIS A 374 -23.14 9.39 23.26
CA HIS A 374 -23.18 10.77 23.74
C HIS A 374 -23.57 11.75 22.63
N LEU A 375 -22.92 11.66 21.46
CA LEU A 375 -23.19 12.54 20.32
C LEU A 375 -24.64 12.38 19.83
N ARG A 376 -25.15 11.15 19.81
CA ARG A 376 -26.55 10.85 19.49
C ARG A 376 -27.51 11.64 20.37
N THR A 377 -27.35 11.57 21.70
CA THR A 377 -28.24 12.27 22.64
C THR A 377 -28.21 13.78 22.42
N GLN A 378 -27.04 14.36 22.11
CA GLN A 378 -26.91 15.78 21.82
C GLN A 378 -27.60 16.18 20.51
N LEU A 379 -27.42 15.41 19.43
CA LEU A 379 -28.06 15.67 18.14
C LEU A 379 -29.59 15.52 18.24
N GLN A 380 -30.08 14.50 18.94
CA GLN A 380 -31.52 14.33 19.23
C GLN A 380 -32.07 15.47 20.07
N GLY A 381 -31.33 15.93 21.08
CA GLY A 381 -31.70 17.09 21.90
C GLY A 381 -31.78 18.40 21.11
N ALA A 382 -31.05 18.50 20.00
CA ALA A 382 -31.11 19.62 19.07
C ALA A 382 -32.23 19.48 18.00
N GLY A 383 -33.02 18.39 18.06
CA GLY A 383 -34.17 18.17 17.18
C GLY A 383 -33.87 17.40 15.90
N LEU A 384 -32.66 16.85 15.74
CA LEU A 384 -32.34 16.00 14.59
C LEU A 384 -32.82 14.56 14.82
N GLU A 385 -33.27 13.92 13.76
CA GLU A 385 -33.59 12.49 13.77
C GLU A 385 -32.32 11.67 13.59
N VAL A 386 -32.07 10.74 14.51
CA VAL A 386 -30.80 10.00 14.59
C VAL A 386 -31.07 8.53 14.84
N GLU A 387 -30.62 7.69 13.92
CA GLU A 387 -30.86 6.24 13.94
C GLU A 387 -29.58 5.40 13.85
N PRO A 388 -29.55 4.26 14.58
CA PRO A 388 -28.40 3.38 14.56
C PRO A 388 -28.28 2.65 13.21
N PHE A 389 -27.15 2.82 12.54
CA PHE A 389 -26.78 2.07 11.34
C PHE A 389 -25.76 0.99 11.72
N GLN A 390 -26.24 -0.22 12.01
CA GLN A 390 -25.37 -1.31 12.45
C GLN A 390 -24.43 -1.78 11.34
N GLN A 391 -23.12 -1.88 11.63
CA GLN A 391 -22.11 -2.33 10.67
C GLN A 391 -22.07 -3.86 10.44
N THR A 392 -23.23 -4.47 10.21
CA THR A 392 -23.38 -5.91 9.95
C THR A 392 -23.39 -6.23 8.46
N TYR A 393 -23.08 -7.48 8.09
CA TYR A 393 -23.20 -7.96 6.70
C TYR A 393 -24.62 -7.74 6.15
N LEU A 394 -25.65 -7.98 6.96
CA LEU A 394 -27.04 -7.87 6.55
C LEU A 394 -27.41 -6.43 6.15
N LYS A 395 -26.94 -5.43 6.90
CA LYS A 395 -27.23 -4.02 6.62
C LYS A 395 -26.32 -3.45 5.52
N PHE A 396 -25.03 -3.78 5.51
CA PHE A 396 -24.09 -3.24 4.53
C PHE A 396 -24.18 -3.87 3.14
N SER A 397 -24.48 -5.16 3.03
CA SER A 397 -24.49 -5.87 1.75
C SER A 397 -25.41 -5.25 0.68
N PRO A 398 -26.70 -4.98 0.96
CA PRO A 398 -27.57 -4.33 -0.03
C PRO A 398 -27.13 -2.91 -0.36
N VAL A 399 -26.65 -2.16 0.64
CA VAL A 399 -26.20 -0.77 0.51
C VAL A 399 -24.94 -0.68 -0.35
N ALA A 400 -23.94 -1.51 -0.08
CA ALA A 400 -22.72 -1.59 -0.87
C ALA A 400 -23.03 -1.99 -2.32
N LYS A 401 -23.81 -3.06 -2.54
CA LYS A 401 -24.17 -3.48 -3.91
C LYS A 401 -24.89 -2.37 -4.68
N SER A 402 -25.81 -1.66 -4.02
CA SER A 402 -26.56 -0.57 -4.64
C SER A 402 -25.67 0.65 -4.92
N PHE A 403 -24.81 1.03 -3.97
CA PHE A 403 -23.87 2.13 -4.15
C PHE A 403 -22.92 1.87 -5.32
N GLU A 404 -22.41 0.64 -5.45
CA GLU A 404 -21.58 0.22 -6.59
C GLU A 404 -22.31 0.36 -7.93
N VAL A 405 -23.57 -0.09 -8.01
CA VAL A 405 -24.41 0.10 -9.21
C VAL A 405 -24.60 1.59 -9.50
N PHE A 406 -24.81 2.42 -8.49
CA PHE A 406 -25.07 3.85 -8.65
C PHE A 406 -23.81 4.59 -9.08
N VAL A 407 -22.63 4.22 -8.59
CA VAL A 407 -21.35 4.73 -9.07
C VAL A 407 -21.13 4.33 -10.52
N ASN A 408 -21.30 3.05 -10.86
CA ASN A 408 -21.12 2.57 -12.24
C ASN A 408 -22.10 3.24 -13.23
N ARG A 409 -23.30 3.60 -12.78
CA ARG A 409 -24.30 4.34 -13.58
C ARG A 409 -24.15 5.85 -13.52
N LYS A 410 -23.16 6.37 -12.79
CA LYS A 410 -22.92 7.80 -12.57
C LYS A 410 -24.11 8.53 -11.93
N VAL A 411 -24.88 7.83 -11.10
CA VAL A 411 -25.97 8.37 -10.28
C VAL A 411 -25.39 9.04 -9.04
N VAL A 412 -24.43 8.38 -8.37
CA VAL A 412 -23.67 9.04 -7.30
C VAL A 412 -22.69 10.05 -7.91
N ARG A 413 -22.66 11.26 -7.37
CA ARG A 413 -21.82 12.39 -7.78
C ARG A 413 -21.03 12.93 -6.60
N HIS A 414 -19.78 13.34 -6.85
CA HIS A 414 -18.92 13.94 -5.83
C HIS A 414 -18.09 15.11 -6.39
N ARG A 415 -17.66 16.03 -5.51
CA ARG A 415 -16.90 17.25 -5.86
C ARG A 415 -15.40 17.02 -6.13
N GLY A 416 -14.97 15.78 -6.31
CA GLY A 416 -13.54 15.45 -6.37
C GLY A 416 -12.80 15.56 -5.04
N ASP A 417 -13.50 15.36 -3.92
CA ASP A 417 -12.90 15.21 -2.58
C ASP A 417 -11.80 14.14 -2.58
N PRO A 418 -10.51 14.52 -2.39
CA PRO A 418 -9.39 13.59 -2.47
C PRO A 418 -9.31 12.65 -1.26
N VAL A 419 -9.89 13.03 -0.12
CA VAL A 419 -9.90 12.20 1.10
C VAL A 419 -10.89 11.06 0.92
N LEU A 420 -12.10 11.37 0.45
CA LEU A 420 -13.10 10.36 0.12
C LEU A 420 -12.65 9.48 -1.06
N ALA A 421 -12.09 10.06 -2.12
CA ALA A 421 -11.59 9.29 -3.26
C ALA A 421 -10.50 8.28 -2.86
N TRP A 422 -9.54 8.73 -2.03
CA TRP A 422 -8.52 7.85 -1.47
C TRP A 422 -9.14 6.73 -0.63
N ALA A 423 -10.09 7.04 0.24
CA ALA A 423 -10.76 6.02 1.05
C ALA A 423 -11.55 5.01 0.21
N ILE A 424 -12.28 5.45 -0.81
CA ILE A 424 -13.03 4.57 -1.74
C ILE A 424 -12.06 3.62 -2.48
N GLY A 425 -10.93 4.13 -2.97
CA GLY A 425 -9.90 3.33 -3.62
C GLY A 425 -9.26 2.27 -2.72
N ASN A 426 -9.29 2.48 -1.39
CA ASN A 426 -8.75 1.54 -0.42
C ASN A 426 -9.75 0.46 0.03
N VAL A 427 -11.04 0.58 -0.31
CA VAL A 427 -12.07 -0.36 0.16
C VAL A 427 -11.85 -1.75 -0.42
N VAL A 428 -11.69 -2.72 0.49
CA VAL A 428 -11.75 -4.14 0.19
C VAL A 428 -13.00 -4.73 0.82
N MET A 429 -13.85 -5.35 -0.02
CA MET A 429 -15.04 -6.04 0.44
C MET A 429 -14.68 -7.44 0.95
N GLU A 430 -15.21 -7.78 2.12
CA GLU A 430 -15.22 -9.16 2.62
C GLU A 430 -16.59 -9.79 2.35
N SER A 431 -16.59 -11.04 1.90
CA SER A 431 -17.80 -11.82 1.69
C SER A 431 -18.00 -12.84 2.81
N ASP A 432 -19.24 -13.01 3.28
CA ASP A 432 -19.63 -14.14 4.13
C ASP A 432 -19.98 -15.39 3.32
N ALA A 433 -20.34 -16.49 3.99
CA ALA A 433 -20.73 -17.75 3.35
C ALA A 433 -22.01 -17.63 2.49
N ASN A 434 -22.82 -16.59 2.69
CA ASN A 434 -24.06 -16.32 1.97
C ASN A 434 -23.86 -15.29 0.84
N ALA A 435 -22.61 -14.97 0.48
CA ALA A 435 -22.25 -13.96 -0.51
C ALA A 435 -22.78 -12.54 -0.19
N ASN A 436 -22.98 -12.25 1.11
CA ASN A 436 -23.14 -10.88 1.57
C ASN A 436 -21.78 -10.20 1.66
N ILE A 437 -21.72 -8.94 1.25
CA ILE A 437 -20.48 -8.17 1.27
C ILE A 437 -20.52 -7.10 2.37
N LYS A 438 -19.35 -6.78 2.92
CA LYS A 438 -19.17 -5.58 3.75
C LYS A 438 -17.75 -5.02 3.62
N PRO A 439 -17.54 -3.71 3.82
CA PRO A 439 -16.19 -3.15 3.90
C PRO A 439 -15.37 -3.79 5.02
N ASN A 440 -14.14 -4.18 4.74
CA ASN A 440 -13.26 -4.78 5.75
C ASN A 440 -12.09 -3.84 6.08
N LYS A 441 -12.19 -3.16 7.23
CA LYS A 441 -11.16 -2.24 7.75
C LYS A 441 -9.79 -2.93 7.98
N LYS A 442 -9.75 -4.25 8.27
CA LYS A 442 -8.50 -5.00 8.52
C LYS A 442 -7.78 -5.45 7.25
N LYS A 443 -8.53 -5.74 6.18
CA LYS A 443 -7.98 -6.13 4.87
C LYS A 443 -7.66 -4.93 3.98
N SER A 444 -8.23 -3.77 4.30
CA SER A 444 -7.96 -2.52 3.58
C SER A 444 -6.56 -2.02 3.92
N SER A 445 -5.81 -1.60 2.90
CA SER A 445 -4.40 -1.21 3.02
C SER A 445 -4.20 0.09 3.81
N ASN A 446 -5.24 0.90 3.81
CA ASN A 446 -5.27 2.26 4.32
C ASN A 446 -6.65 2.53 4.93
N LYS A 447 -6.84 3.76 5.40
CA LYS A 447 -8.08 4.15 6.07
C LYS A 447 -9.23 4.19 5.06
N ILE A 448 -10.37 3.67 5.49
CA ILE A 448 -11.61 3.61 4.69
C ILE A 448 -12.77 4.32 5.40
N ASP A 449 -12.51 5.00 6.51
CA ASP A 449 -13.53 5.63 7.36
C ASP A 449 -14.41 6.63 6.58
N PRO A 450 -13.85 7.48 5.68
CA PRO A 450 -14.67 8.29 4.76
C PRO A 450 -15.64 7.48 3.89
N ALA A 451 -15.20 6.33 3.36
CA ALA A 451 -16.03 5.48 2.51
C ALA A 451 -17.13 4.77 3.31
N VAL A 452 -16.84 4.39 4.56
CA VAL A 452 -17.83 3.83 5.48
C VAL A 452 -18.89 4.89 5.84
N ALA A 453 -18.48 6.13 6.12
CA ALA A 453 -19.41 7.24 6.33
C ALA A 453 -20.30 7.51 5.10
N ALA A 454 -19.73 7.49 3.89
CA ALA A 454 -20.50 7.66 2.64
C ALA A 454 -21.50 6.53 2.41
N LEU A 455 -21.10 5.27 2.65
CA LEU A 455 -22.01 4.13 2.58
C LEU A 455 -23.12 4.22 3.63
N MET A 456 -22.83 4.70 4.85
CA MET A 456 -23.86 4.92 5.85
C MET A 456 -24.83 6.02 5.43
N ALA A 457 -24.35 7.17 4.92
CA ALA A 457 -25.20 8.25 4.43
C ALA A 457 -26.15 7.76 3.32
N PHE A 458 -25.59 7.05 2.33
CA PHE A 458 -26.36 6.44 1.25
C PHE A 458 -27.32 5.36 1.75
N GLY A 459 -26.91 4.55 2.72
CA GLY A 459 -27.76 3.51 3.31
C GLY A 459 -28.92 4.08 4.14
N THR A 460 -28.71 5.20 4.83
CA THR A 460 -29.73 5.97 5.53
C THR A 460 -30.75 6.53 4.53
N PHE A 461 -30.27 7.11 3.43
CA PHE A 461 -31.11 7.53 2.31
C PHE A 461 -31.92 6.37 1.71
N GLN A 462 -31.27 5.23 1.44
CA GLN A 462 -31.89 4.06 0.81
C GLN A 462 -32.98 3.43 1.69
N ALA A 463 -32.82 3.48 3.02
CA ALA A 463 -33.81 2.94 3.95
C ALA A 463 -35.14 3.70 3.92
N GLU A 464 -35.10 5.03 3.70
CA GLU A 464 -36.30 5.88 3.58
C GLU A 464 -36.92 5.85 2.18
N HIS A 465 -36.16 5.41 1.17
CA HIS A 465 -36.56 5.41 -0.23
C HIS A 465 -36.57 3.98 -0.81
N GLU A 466 -37.32 3.06 -0.18
CA GLU A 466 -37.38 1.62 -0.51
C GLU A 466 -37.47 1.32 -2.03
N ASP A 467 -37.99 2.26 -2.83
CA ASP A 467 -38.00 2.24 -4.29
C ASP A 467 -37.29 3.45 -4.92
N PHE A 468 -35.95 3.49 -4.94
CA PHE A 468 -35.24 4.22 -6.01
C PHE A 468 -35.32 3.39 -7.30
N ALA A 469 -36.55 3.15 -7.76
CA ALA A 469 -36.81 2.53 -9.04
C ALA A 469 -36.23 3.48 -10.10
N PHE A 470 -35.32 2.98 -10.93
CA PHE A 470 -35.02 3.65 -12.19
C PHE A 470 -36.33 3.73 -12.94
N ASP A 471 -36.96 4.90 -12.91
CA ASP A 471 -38.18 5.16 -13.63
C ASP A 471 -37.94 4.72 -15.08
N MET A 472 -38.82 3.87 -15.62
CA MET A 472 -38.58 3.26 -16.93
C MET A 472 -38.22 4.36 -17.93
N SER A 473 -37.12 4.18 -18.68
CA SER A 473 -36.75 5.15 -19.73
C SER A 473 -37.97 5.43 -20.62
N GLU A 474 -38.11 6.63 -21.19
CA GLU A 474 -39.24 6.89 -22.10
C GLU A 474 -39.33 5.82 -23.19
N SER A 475 -38.19 5.32 -23.70
CA SER A 475 -38.19 4.21 -24.66
C SER A 475 -38.73 2.89 -24.10
N HIS A 476 -38.55 2.62 -22.80
CA HIS A 476 -39.12 1.45 -22.14
C HIS A 476 -40.59 1.64 -21.82
N LYS A 477 -41.02 2.84 -21.39
CA LYS A 477 -42.44 3.18 -21.22
C LYS A 477 -43.19 3.05 -22.55
N ASP A 478 -42.58 3.52 -23.64
CA ASP A 478 -43.13 3.47 -24.99
C ASP A 478 -43.13 2.03 -25.55
N ARG A 479 -42.08 1.24 -25.31
CA ARG A 479 -42.09 -0.20 -25.66
C ARG A 479 -43.12 -0.98 -24.86
N LEU A 480 -43.33 -0.65 -23.58
CA LEU A 480 -44.33 -1.31 -22.74
C LEU A 480 -45.75 -0.91 -23.15
N SER A 481 -45.98 0.34 -23.53
CA SER A 481 -47.29 0.79 -24.03
C SER A 481 -47.65 0.19 -25.40
N HIS A 482 -46.64 -0.22 -26.17
CA HIS A 482 -46.80 -0.95 -27.43
C HIS A 482 -46.57 -2.47 -27.30
N PHE A 483 -46.41 -2.99 -26.08
CA PHE A 483 -46.21 -4.42 -25.84
C PHE A 483 -47.58 -5.12 -25.80
N ASP A 484 -47.90 -5.88 -26.84
CA ASP A 484 -49.14 -6.62 -27.02
C ASP A 484 -49.07 -8.09 -26.53
N GLY A 485 -48.00 -8.43 -25.80
CA GLY A 485 -47.89 -9.68 -25.06
C GLY A 485 -47.40 -10.89 -25.85
N VAL A 486 -46.79 -10.69 -27.03
CA VAL A 486 -46.19 -11.76 -27.85
C VAL A 486 -44.68 -11.59 -28.01
#